data_AF-A0A520LLE0-F1
#
_entry.id   AF-A0A520LLE0-F1
#
_cell.length_a   1.000
_cell.length_b   1.000
_cell.length_c   1.000
_cell.angle_alpha   90.00
_cell.angle_beta   90.00
_cell.angle_gamma   90.00
#
_symmetry.space_group_name_H-M   'P 1'
#
loop_
_entity.id
_entity.type
_entity.pdbx_description
1 polymer ?
#
loop_
_entity_poly.entity_id
_entity_poly.type
_entity_poly.pdbx_seq_one_letter_code
_entity_poly.pdbx_strand_id
1 'polypeptide(L)'
;LHTKDGRGFDDVLTAVDNPSRFAPNWSITKGDDVVSVSDDGTITALAAGDATAEAKIPGLAARSGFLFIKALGQVGFYADGDINWDIAILVGGFGITLFLSQLLSGMGMPANPQQATANKITPVMITGMFLFFPLPAGVLLYMVIANIFQALQTFLLTREALPDNLQKILDQQMTQQTVPATATSVGGGDSRLPFEPKGGK
;
A
#
# COMPACT_ATOMS: atom_id res chain seq x y z
N LEU A 1 -23.13 -23.86 13.83
CA LEU A 1 -22.85 -22.71 12.93
C LEU A 1 -23.25 -23.11 11.51
N HIS A 2 -23.90 -22.23 10.75
CA HIS A 2 -24.31 -22.50 9.37
C HIS A 2 -23.73 -21.47 8.40
N THR A 3 -23.40 -21.90 7.20
CA THR A 3 -22.97 -21.02 6.10
C THR A 3 -24.16 -20.26 5.50
N LYS A 4 -23.88 -19.26 4.65
CA LYS A 4 -24.92 -18.49 3.93
C LYS A 4 -25.83 -19.37 3.06
N ASP A 5 -25.33 -20.54 2.66
CA ASP A 5 -26.06 -21.55 1.87
C ASP A 5 -26.80 -22.57 2.76
N GLY A 6 -26.79 -22.40 4.09
CA GLY A 6 -27.47 -23.29 5.06
C GLY A 6 -26.70 -24.56 5.46
N ARG A 7 -25.60 -24.89 4.78
CA ARG A 7 -24.73 -26.04 5.15
C ARG A 7 -24.11 -25.85 6.52
N GLY A 8 -23.96 -26.94 7.28
CA GLY A 8 -23.23 -26.92 8.55
C GLY A 8 -21.80 -26.42 8.33
N PHE A 9 -21.30 -25.58 9.23
CA PHE A 9 -19.94 -25.05 9.14
C PHE A 9 -18.91 -26.18 9.14
N ASP A 10 -19.15 -27.23 9.93
CA ASP A 10 -18.32 -28.44 10.03
C ASP A 10 -18.19 -29.18 8.68
N ASP A 11 -19.26 -29.20 7.88
CA ASP A 11 -19.22 -29.80 6.53
C ASP A 11 -18.30 -29.02 5.59
N VAL A 12 -18.25 -27.69 5.73
CA VAL A 12 -17.38 -26.84 4.91
C VAL A 12 -15.92 -26.95 5.34
N LEU A 13 -15.67 -27.14 6.65
CA LEU A 13 -14.35 -27.42 7.20
C LEU A 13 -13.72 -28.70 6.61
N THR A 14 -14.52 -29.73 6.30
CA THR A 14 -13.99 -30.98 5.72
C THR A 14 -13.32 -30.81 4.34
N ALA A 15 -13.68 -29.75 3.61
CA ALA A 15 -13.11 -29.45 2.29
C ALA A 15 -11.83 -28.60 2.35
N VAL A 16 -11.39 -28.20 3.55
CA VAL A 16 -10.24 -27.30 3.75
C VAL A 16 -9.08 -28.06 4.40
N ASP A 17 -7.87 -27.87 3.89
CA ASP A 17 -6.66 -28.42 4.50
C ASP A 17 -6.48 -27.87 5.93
N ASN A 18 -6.30 -28.77 6.91
CA ASN A 18 -6.17 -28.48 8.34
C ASN A 18 -7.38 -27.76 8.96
N PRO A 19 -8.54 -28.44 9.08
CA PRO A 19 -9.79 -27.87 9.59
C PRO A 19 -9.67 -27.30 11.01
N SER A 20 -8.82 -27.87 11.85
CA SER A 20 -8.58 -27.39 13.23
C SER A 20 -8.09 -25.93 13.31
N ARG A 21 -7.52 -25.38 12.22
CA ARG A 21 -7.09 -23.97 12.16
C ARG A 21 -8.24 -22.97 12.08
N PHE A 22 -9.43 -23.44 11.72
CA PHE A 22 -10.65 -22.63 11.59
C PHE A 22 -11.67 -22.97 12.69
N ALA A 23 -11.27 -23.74 13.70
CA ALA A 23 -12.09 -24.00 14.86
C ALA A 23 -12.45 -22.66 15.55
N PRO A 24 -13.73 -22.41 15.83
CA PRO A 24 -14.14 -21.23 16.57
C PRO A 24 -13.54 -21.24 17.97
N ASN A 25 -13.02 -20.09 18.41
CA ASN A 25 -12.68 -19.87 19.81
C ASN A 25 -13.87 -19.21 20.52
N TRP A 26 -14.33 -19.83 21.59
CA TRP A 26 -15.46 -19.38 22.38
C TRP A 26 -14.99 -18.63 23.62
N SER A 27 -15.62 -17.48 23.90
CA SER A 27 -15.35 -16.71 25.10
C SER A 27 -16.63 -16.07 25.62
N ILE A 28 -16.75 -15.94 26.94
CA ILE A 28 -17.87 -15.23 27.56
C ILE A 28 -17.44 -13.79 27.80
N THR A 29 -18.19 -12.84 27.24
CA THR A 29 -17.90 -11.42 27.40
C THR A 29 -18.69 -10.79 28.54
N LYS A 30 -19.77 -11.44 28.99
CA LYS A 30 -20.60 -11.03 30.13
C LYS A 30 -21.32 -12.25 30.74
N GLY A 31 -21.39 -12.31 32.07
CA GLY A 31 -22.16 -13.35 32.78
C GLY A 31 -21.41 -14.68 32.89
N ASP A 32 -20.11 -14.61 33.17
CA ASP A 32 -19.22 -15.75 33.44
C ASP A 32 -19.62 -16.56 34.68
N ASP A 33 -20.43 -15.97 35.56
CA ASP A 33 -21.08 -16.60 36.70
C ASP A 33 -22.44 -17.27 36.35
N VAL A 34 -23.02 -16.92 35.21
CA VAL A 34 -24.35 -17.39 34.77
C VAL A 34 -24.23 -18.57 33.81
N VAL A 35 -23.22 -18.57 32.95
CA VAL A 35 -23.06 -19.54 31.87
C VAL A 35 -21.59 -19.91 31.69
N SER A 36 -21.30 -21.16 31.36
CA SER A 36 -19.99 -21.62 30.88
C SER A 36 -20.10 -22.09 29.42
N VAL A 37 -19.05 -21.88 28.62
CA VAL A 37 -18.95 -22.35 27.23
C VAL A 37 -17.74 -23.27 27.10
N SER A 38 -17.93 -24.46 26.54
CA SER A 38 -16.85 -25.40 26.24
C SER A 38 -16.24 -25.17 24.86
N ASP A 39 -15.09 -25.79 24.59
CA ASP A 39 -14.32 -25.61 23.34
C ASP A 39 -15.10 -26.02 22.07
N ASP A 40 -16.09 -26.90 22.20
CA ASP A 40 -16.99 -27.34 21.14
C ASP A 40 -18.21 -26.40 20.94
N GLY A 41 -18.32 -25.34 21.74
CA GLY A 41 -19.41 -24.39 21.71
C GLY A 41 -20.66 -24.82 22.49
N THR A 42 -20.59 -25.89 23.28
CA THR A 42 -21.69 -26.28 24.15
C THR A 42 -21.83 -25.29 25.31
N ILE A 43 -23.05 -24.74 25.45
CA ILE A 43 -23.38 -23.75 26.49
C ILE A 43 -24.00 -24.47 27.69
N THR A 44 -23.42 -24.29 28.87
CA THR A 44 -23.91 -24.83 30.15
C THR A 44 -24.39 -23.72 31.06
N ALA A 45 -25.65 -23.81 31.51
CA ALA A 45 -26.23 -22.87 32.45
C ALA A 45 -25.77 -23.19 33.88
N LEU A 46 -25.20 -22.19 34.56
CA LEU A 46 -24.72 -22.27 35.94
C LEU A 46 -25.73 -21.61 36.90
N ALA A 47 -26.32 -20.49 36.51
CA ALA A 47 -27.29 -19.74 37.30
C ALA A 47 -28.32 -19.02 36.41
N ALA A 48 -29.34 -18.41 37.03
CA ALA A 48 -30.29 -17.56 36.32
C ALA A 48 -29.72 -16.14 36.15
N GLY A 49 -29.78 -15.60 34.93
CA GLY A 49 -29.26 -14.28 34.60
C GLY A 49 -29.06 -14.11 33.09
N ASP A 50 -28.46 -12.98 32.70
CA ASP A 50 -28.14 -12.68 31.31
C ASP A 50 -26.65 -12.89 31.04
N ALA A 51 -26.32 -13.67 30.02
CA ALA A 51 -24.94 -13.89 29.58
C ALA A 51 -24.77 -13.58 28.08
N THR A 52 -23.54 -13.29 27.67
CA THR A 52 -23.17 -13.08 26.27
C THR A 52 -21.95 -13.92 25.95
N ALA A 53 -22.12 -14.85 25.01
CA ALA A 53 -21.05 -15.67 24.46
C ALA A 53 -20.65 -15.15 23.07
N GLU A 54 -19.34 -15.11 22.82
CA GLU A 54 -18.74 -14.68 21.57
C GLU A 54 -17.95 -15.83 20.96
N ALA A 55 -18.17 -16.09 19.66
CA ALA A 55 -17.41 -17.05 18.87
C ALA A 55 -16.54 -16.33 17.84
N LYS A 56 -15.21 -16.47 17.94
CA LYS A 56 -14.26 -15.93 16.96
C LYS A 56 -13.76 -17.03 16.04
N ILE A 57 -14.02 -16.88 14.74
CA ILE A 57 -13.52 -17.80 13.72
C ILE A 57 -12.32 -17.14 13.02
N PRO A 58 -11.11 -17.74 13.08
CA PRO A 58 -9.96 -17.25 12.33
C PRO A 58 -10.20 -17.32 10.82
N GLY A 59 -9.89 -16.26 10.07
CA GLY A 59 -10.04 -16.24 8.61
C GLY A 59 -8.94 -16.99 7.87
N LEU A 60 -9.24 -17.51 6.67
CA LEU A 60 -8.29 -18.20 5.77
C LEU A 60 -7.02 -17.38 5.50
N ALA A 61 -7.19 -16.11 5.09
CA ALA A 61 -6.08 -15.23 4.75
C ALA A 61 -5.18 -14.88 5.95
N ALA A 62 -5.69 -14.99 7.19
CA ALA A 62 -4.93 -14.63 8.39
C ALA A 62 -3.78 -15.61 8.69
N ARG A 63 -3.78 -16.81 8.10
CA ARG A 63 -2.80 -17.87 8.41
C ARG A 63 -2.18 -18.55 7.19
N SER A 64 -2.51 -18.13 5.98
CA SER A 64 -1.88 -18.65 4.76
C SER A 64 -0.56 -17.93 4.48
N GLY A 65 0.55 -18.65 4.56
CA GLY A 65 1.88 -18.16 4.15
C GLY A 65 2.13 -18.35 2.64
N PHE A 66 3.07 -17.59 2.08
CA PHE A 66 3.50 -17.70 0.68
C PHE A 66 4.96 -17.25 0.53
N LEU A 67 5.79 -18.05 -0.16
CA LEU A 67 7.24 -17.85 -0.24
C LEU A 67 7.87 -17.68 1.16
N PHE A 68 8.41 -16.50 1.47
CA PHE A 68 9.02 -16.17 2.76
C PHE A 68 8.04 -15.47 3.73
N ILE A 69 6.79 -15.23 3.31
CA ILE A 69 5.75 -14.55 4.09
C ILE A 69 5.05 -15.56 5.00
N LYS A 70 4.98 -15.26 6.31
CA LYS A 70 4.36 -16.15 7.30
C LYS A 70 2.83 -16.21 7.15
N ALA A 71 2.20 -15.05 6.98
CA ALA A 71 0.76 -14.94 6.74
C ALA A 71 0.44 -13.73 5.84
N LEU A 72 -0.31 -13.98 4.76
CA LEU A 72 -0.67 -12.97 3.76
C LEU A 72 -1.56 -11.85 4.33
N GLY A 73 -2.43 -12.16 5.30
CA GLY A 73 -3.27 -11.19 5.97
C GLY A 73 -2.60 -10.42 7.10
N GLN A 74 -1.35 -10.76 7.44
CA GLN A 74 -0.66 -10.18 8.58
C GLN A 74 -0.22 -8.75 8.31
N VAL A 75 -0.34 -7.90 9.33
CA VAL A 75 0.00 -6.48 9.30
C VAL A 75 1.02 -6.15 10.37
N GLY A 76 1.89 -5.17 10.09
CA GLY A 76 2.81 -4.58 11.05
C GLY A 76 4.05 -5.42 11.37
N PHE A 77 5.11 -4.76 11.84
CA PHE A 77 6.38 -5.42 12.16
C PHE A 77 6.35 -6.21 13.46
N TYR A 78 5.32 -6.04 14.28
CA TYR A 78 5.16 -6.75 15.55
C TYR A 78 3.72 -7.23 15.67
N ALA A 79 3.55 -8.54 15.82
CA ALA A 79 2.25 -9.16 16.04
C ALA A 79 2.43 -10.39 16.93
N ASP A 80 1.49 -10.62 17.85
CA ASP A 80 1.43 -11.83 18.69
C ASP A 80 2.74 -12.15 19.46
N GLY A 81 3.53 -11.14 19.84
CA GLY A 81 4.77 -11.33 20.58
C GLY A 81 6.04 -11.42 19.71
N ASP A 82 5.89 -11.59 18.40
CA ASP A 82 6.99 -11.85 17.46
C ASP A 82 7.20 -10.70 16.47
N ILE A 83 8.46 -10.57 15.99
CA ILE A 83 8.84 -9.61 14.95
C ILE A 83 8.64 -10.21 13.55
N ASN A 84 7.92 -9.47 12.70
CA ASN A 84 7.58 -9.84 11.33
C ASN A 84 8.64 -9.34 10.36
N TRP A 85 9.78 -10.03 10.35
CA TRP A 85 10.91 -9.75 9.44
C TRP A 85 10.52 -9.85 7.96
N ASP A 86 9.58 -10.72 7.62
CA ASP A 86 9.00 -10.85 6.29
C ASP A 86 8.29 -9.55 5.85
N ILE A 87 7.55 -8.89 6.74
CA ILE A 87 6.92 -7.60 6.47
C ILE A 87 7.98 -6.49 6.37
N ALA A 88 9.02 -6.51 7.22
CA ALA A 88 10.14 -5.56 7.14
C ALA A 88 10.84 -5.59 5.78
N ILE A 89 11.13 -6.80 5.29
CA ILE A 89 11.74 -7.02 3.99
C ILE A 89 10.80 -6.55 2.87
N LEU A 90 9.49 -6.84 2.97
CA LEU A 90 8.51 -6.39 1.97
C LEU A 90 8.38 -4.87 1.91
N VAL A 91 8.30 -4.17 3.05
CA VAL A 91 8.19 -2.71 3.08
C VAL A 91 9.47 -2.06 2.56
N GLY A 92 10.64 -2.56 2.97
CA GLY A 92 11.92 -2.10 2.44
C GLY A 92 12.05 -2.33 0.94
N GLY A 93 11.70 -3.53 0.48
CA GLY A 93 11.66 -3.90 -0.94
C GLY A 93 10.73 -2.99 -1.73
N PHE A 94 9.50 -2.77 -1.24
CA PHE A 94 8.52 -1.87 -1.84
C PHE A 94 9.08 -0.45 -2.00
N GLY A 95 9.67 0.12 -0.94
CA GLY A 95 10.25 1.46 -1.00
C GLY A 95 11.40 1.58 -2.00
N ILE A 96 12.28 0.57 -2.05
CA ILE A 96 13.37 0.51 -3.02
C ILE A 96 12.83 0.39 -4.45
N THR A 97 11.90 -0.54 -4.71
CA THR A 97 11.35 -0.75 -6.05
C THR A 97 10.58 0.49 -6.52
N LEU A 98 9.82 1.13 -5.65
CA LEU A 98 9.12 2.38 -5.95
C LEU A 98 10.14 3.45 -6.34
N PHE A 99 11.15 3.70 -5.49
CA PHE A 99 12.19 4.69 -5.77
C PHE A 99 12.90 4.46 -7.11
N LEU A 100 13.26 3.21 -7.43
CA LEU A 100 13.85 2.85 -8.73
C LEU A 100 12.88 3.10 -9.89
N SER A 101 11.60 2.82 -9.70
CA SER A 101 10.56 3.07 -10.71
C SER A 101 10.40 4.57 -11.01
N GLN A 102 10.41 5.42 -9.97
CA GLN A 102 10.40 6.88 -10.16
C GLN A 102 11.66 7.39 -10.88
N LEU A 103 12.82 6.80 -10.59
CA LEU A 103 14.07 7.17 -11.28
C LEU A 103 14.00 6.81 -12.76
N LEU A 104 13.58 5.58 -13.08
CA LEU A 104 13.43 5.11 -14.46
C LEU A 104 12.41 5.94 -15.25
N SER A 105 11.26 6.25 -14.65
CA SER A 105 10.21 7.05 -15.29
C SER A 105 10.59 8.52 -15.47
N GLY A 106 11.55 9.03 -14.69
CA GLY A 106 12.08 10.39 -14.84
C GLY A 106 13.13 10.53 -15.94
N MET A 107 13.67 9.42 -16.46
CA MET A 107 14.66 9.44 -17.54
C MET A 107 13.98 9.86 -18.84
N GLY A 108 14.49 10.92 -19.47
CA GLY A 108 13.97 11.42 -20.76
C GLY A 108 12.91 12.52 -20.66
N MET A 109 12.56 12.97 -19.45
CA MET A 109 11.71 14.15 -19.25
C MET A 109 12.56 15.40 -18.96
N PRO A 110 12.18 16.59 -19.45
CA PRO A 110 12.92 17.82 -19.15
C PRO A 110 12.82 18.15 -17.67
N ALA A 111 13.90 18.73 -17.13
CA ALA A 111 14.06 18.94 -15.70
C ALA A 111 13.04 19.97 -15.18
N ASN A 112 11.94 19.51 -14.59
CA ASN A 112 11.02 20.37 -13.85
C ASN A 112 11.32 20.22 -12.34
N PRO A 113 11.76 21.29 -11.65
CA PRO A 113 12.09 21.25 -10.22
C PRO A 113 10.94 20.75 -9.33
N GLN A 114 9.69 21.07 -9.67
CA GLN A 114 8.53 20.61 -8.91
C GLN A 114 8.27 19.10 -9.10
N GLN A 115 8.39 18.60 -10.34
CA GLN A 115 8.22 17.16 -10.61
C GLN A 115 9.38 16.34 -10.04
N ALA A 116 10.62 16.83 -10.14
CA ALA A 116 11.80 16.14 -9.58
C ALA A 116 11.71 16.03 -8.04
N THR A 117 11.18 17.06 -7.39
CA THR A 117 10.94 17.04 -5.94
C THR A 117 9.84 16.04 -5.59
N ALA A 118 8.72 16.05 -6.31
CA ALA A 118 7.63 15.09 -6.14
C ALA A 118 8.12 13.63 -6.33
N ASN A 119 8.91 13.35 -7.37
CA ASN A 119 9.44 12.02 -7.66
C ASN A 119 10.41 11.50 -6.58
N LYS A 120 11.10 12.40 -5.86
CA LYS A 120 12.00 12.03 -4.76
C LYS A 120 11.28 11.88 -3.43
N ILE A 121 10.33 12.77 -3.13
CA ILE A 121 9.67 12.82 -1.82
C ILE A 121 8.54 11.78 -1.72
N THR A 122 7.76 11.59 -2.78
CA THR A 122 6.58 10.72 -2.76
C THR A 122 6.91 9.28 -2.34
N PRO A 123 7.96 8.62 -2.88
CA PRO A 123 8.28 7.25 -2.48
C PRO A 123 8.62 7.17 -0.99
N VAL A 124 9.43 8.10 -0.48
CA VAL A 124 9.82 8.14 0.92
C VAL A 124 8.61 8.38 1.82
N MET A 125 7.71 9.28 1.43
CA MET A 125 6.47 9.56 2.16
C MET A 125 5.54 8.34 2.22
N ILE A 126 5.29 7.67 1.09
CA ILE A 126 4.42 6.48 1.05
C ILE A 126 5.04 5.33 1.84
N THR A 127 6.34 5.06 1.66
CA THR A 127 7.05 4.04 2.44
C THR A 127 7.04 4.37 3.93
N GLY A 128 7.26 5.64 4.29
CA GLY A 128 7.19 6.11 5.68
C GLY A 128 5.80 5.92 6.28
N MET A 129 4.74 6.22 5.52
CA MET A 129 3.36 5.96 5.95
C MET A 129 3.14 4.48 6.26
N PHE A 130 3.67 3.55 5.46
CA PHE A 130 3.53 2.10 5.71
C PHE A 130 4.28 1.61 6.95
N LEU A 131 5.25 2.36 7.46
CA LEU A 131 5.88 2.03 8.74
C LEU A 131 4.91 2.22 9.93
N PHE A 132 4.00 3.21 9.82
CA PHE A 132 3.04 3.54 10.89
C PHE A 132 1.63 3.01 10.62
N PHE A 133 1.26 2.88 9.35
CA PHE A 133 -0.01 2.34 8.87
C PHE A 133 0.29 1.15 7.96
N PRO A 134 0.65 -0.01 8.53
CA PRO A 134 1.07 -1.16 7.76
C PRO A 134 -0.11 -1.75 7.00
N LEU A 135 0.12 -2.01 5.71
CA LEU A 135 -0.80 -2.80 4.89
C LEU A 135 -0.54 -4.30 5.08
N PRO A 136 -1.55 -5.16 4.79
CA PRO A 136 -1.36 -6.60 4.83
C PRO A 136 -0.25 -7.06 3.89
N ALA A 137 0.54 -8.06 4.32
CA ALA A 137 1.69 -8.57 3.58
C ALA A 137 1.36 -9.00 2.14
N GLY A 138 0.18 -9.59 1.91
CA GLY A 138 -0.29 -9.98 0.58
C GLY A 138 -0.50 -8.80 -0.36
N VAL A 139 -0.97 -7.66 0.16
CA VAL A 139 -1.13 -6.42 -0.61
C VAL A 139 0.24 -5.82 -0.93
N LEU A 140 1.17 -5.80 0.04
CA LEU A 140 2.54 -5.32 -0.17
C LEU A 140 3.26 -6.14 -1.23
N LEU A 141 3.16 -7.47 -1.17
CA LEU A 141 3.74 -8.36 -2.18
C LEU A 141 3.21 -8.03 -3.58
N TYR A 142 1.90 -7.88 -3.73
CA TYR A 142 1.28 -7.50 -5.00
C TYR A 142 1.89 -6.19 -5.53
N MET A 143 2.02 -5.17 -4.68
CA MET A 143 2.56 -3.87 -5.08
C MET A 143 4.04 -3.96 -5.50
N VAL A 144 4.86 -4.71 -4.76
CA VAL A 144 6.28 -4.92 -5.11
C VAL A 144 6.40 -5.54 -6.50
N ILE A 145 5.67 -6.62 -6.73
CA ILE A 145 5.69 -7.32 -8.01
C ILE A 145 5.18 -6.42 -9.14
N ALA A 146 4.08 -5.71 -8.93
CA ALA A 146 3.54 -4.75 -9.90
C ALA A 146 4.57 -3.66 -10.26
N ASN A 147 5.25 -3.09 -9.25
CA ASN A 147 6.29 -2.08 -9.46
C ASN A 147 7.47 -2.65 -10.27
N ILE A 148 7.89 -3.90 -10.02
CA ILE A 148 8.95 -4.56 -10.82
C ILE A 148 8.54 -4.68 -12.28
N PHE A 149 7.31 -5.15 -12.55
CA PHE A 149 6.81 -5.25 -13.93
C PHE A 149 6.68 -3.89 -14.60
N GLN A 150 6.17 -2.88 -13.89
CA GLN A 150 6.07 -1.51 -14.39
C GLN A 150 7.46 -0.93 -14.70
N ALA A 151 8.43 -1.12 -13.82
CA ALA A 151 9.81 -0.68 -14.01
C ALA A 151 10.43 -1.35 -15.24
N LEU A 152 10.24 -2.67 -15.40
CA LEU A 152 10.73 -3.42 -16.55
C LEU A 152 10.09 -2.95 -17.86
N GLN A 153 8.77 -2.75 -17.88
CA GLN A 153 8.07 -2.20 -19.05
C GLN A 153 8.60 -0.80 -19.40
N THR A 154 8.73 0.07 -18.40
CA THR A 154 9.25 1.44 -18.59
C THR A 154 10.70 1.41 -19.11
N PHE A 155 11.52 0.51 -18.59
CA PHE A 155 12.91 0.33 -19.02
C PHE A 155 13.02 -0.16 -20.47
N LEU A 156 12.14 -1.07 -20.90
CA LEU A 156 12.10 -1.50 -22.30
C LEU A 156 11.59 -0.38 -23.21
N LEU A 157 10.56 0.36 -22.80
CA LEU A 157 10.02 1.49 -23.57
C LEU A 157 11.03 2.64 -23.73
N THR A 158 11.82 2.94 -22.69
CA THR A 158 12.87 3.97 -22.77
C THR A 158 14.03 3.60 -23.69
N ARG A 159 14.13 2.34 -24.13
CA ARG A 159 15.10 1.89 -25.14
C ARG A 159 14.60 2.09 -26.57
N GLU A 160 13.32 2.36 -26.77
CA GLU A 160 12.76 2.68 -28.08
C GLU A 160 12.98 4.17 -28.39
N ALA A 161 13.36 4.48 -29.63
CA ALA A 161 13.57 5.87 -30.04
C ALA A 161 12.26 6.64 -29.90
N LEU A 162 12.31 7.81 -29.25
CA LEU A 162 11.12 8.64 -29.08
C LEU A 162 10.53 8.95 -30.46
N PRO A 163 9.22 8.75 -30.69
CA PRO A 163 8.60 9.10 -31.96
C PRO A 163 8.73 10.61 -32.25
N ASP A 164 8.84 10.98 -33.52
CA ASP A 164 9.22 12.34 -33.99
C ASP A 164 8.33 13.47 -33.42
N ASN A 165 7.08 13.17 -33.09
CA ASN A 165 6.16 14.11 -32.45
C ASN A 165 6.57 14.46 -31.01
N LEU A 166 7.13 13.51 -30.25
CA LEU A 166 7.61 13.73 -28.89
C LEU A 166 8.96 14.41 -28.86
N GLN A 167 9.84 14.14 -29.83
CA GLN A 167 11.11 14.86 -29.97
C GLN A 167 10.87 16.36 -30.17
N LYS A 168 9.94 16.73 -31.07
CA LYS A 168 9.56 18.14 -31.28
C LYS A 168 9.00 18.82 -30.02
N ILE A 169 8.26 18.10 -29.19
CA ILE A 169 7.71 18.63 -27.91
C ILE A 169 8.81 18.77 -26.85
N LEU A 170 9.72 17.79 -26.76
CA LEU A 170 10.90 17.85 -25.89
C LEU A 170 11.82 19.00 -26.27
N ASP A 171 12.11 19.17 -27.55
CA ASP A 171 12.92 20.29 -28.06
C ASP A 171 12.24 21.63 -27.76
N GLN A 172 10.92 21.75 -27.94
CA GLN A 172 10.16 22.94 -27.56
C GLN A 172 10.21 23.21 -26.06
N GLN A 173 10.11 22.18 -25.21
CA GLN A 173 10.21 22.32 -23.75
C GLN A 173 11.64 22.68 -23.30
N MET A 174 12.67 22.08 -23.88
CA MET A 174 14.07 22.42 -23.62
C MET A 174 14.40 23.85 -24.07
N THR A 175 13.84 24.29 -25.20
CA THR A 175 14.01 25.67 -25.70
C THR A 175 13.27 26.70 -24.83
N GLN A 176 12.16 26.31 -24.19
CA GLN A 176 11.45 27.17 -23.24
C GLN A 176 12.12 27.21 -21.85
N GLN A 177 12.80 26.16 -21.42
CA GLN A 177 13.55 26.13 -20.16
C GLN A 177 14.89 26.89 -20.22
N THR A 178 15.48 27.07 -21.41
CA THR A 178 16.71 27.84 -21.63
C THR A 178 16.49 29.34 -21.82
N VAL A 179 15.40 29.91 -21.29
CA VAL A 179 15.37 31.34 -20.98
C VAL A 179 15.88 31.50 -19.55
N PRO A 180 17.21 31.54 -19.29
CA PRO A 180 17.66 32.07 -18.03
C PRO A 180 17.13 33.49 -17.99
N ALA A 181 16.41 33.82 -16.92
CA ALA A 181 16.25 35.21 -16.51
C ALA A 181 17.66 35.79 -16.49
N THR A 182 18.01 36.51 -17.56
CA THR A 182 19.25 37.26 -17.64
C THR A 182 19.02 38.35 -16.63
N ALA A 183 19.47 38.10 -15.40
CA ALA A 183 19.65 39.12 -14.40
C ALA A 183 20.81 40.00 -14.92
N THR A 184 20.49 40.84 -15.88
CA THR A 184 21.32 41.98 -16.28
C THR A 184 21.25 42.93 -15.10
N SER A 185 22.18 42.74 -14.17
CA SER A 185 22.47 43.66 -13.09
C SER A 185 23.12 44.92 -13.68
N VAL A 186 22.37 45.79 -14.34
CA VAL A 186 22.79 47.18 -14.59
C VAL A 186 21.56 48.08 -14.68
N GLY A 187 21.48 49.04 -13.76
CA GLY A 187 20.79 50.31 -13.99
C GLY A 187 19.31 50.30 -13.69
N GLY A 188 18.93 51.08 -12.66
CA GLY A 188 17.54 51.33 -12.33
C GLY A 188 16.77 52.03 -13.44
N GLY A 189 15.44 51.90 -13.36
CA GLY A 189 14.50 52.67 -14.17
C GLY A 189 13.51 51.79 -14.92
N ASP A 190 12.31 51.69 -14.36
CA ASP A 190 11.04 51.54 -15.08
C ASP A 190 10.82 50.22 -15.85
N SER A 191 10.46 49.16 -15.13
CA SER A 191 10.04 47.88 -15.71
C SER A 191 8.61 47.55 -15.29
N ARG A 192 7.67 47.97 -16.12
CA ARG A 192 6.24 47.64 -16.03
C ARG A 192 6.03 46.12 -15.96
N LEU A 193 5.22 45.66 -15.00
CA LEU A 193 4.94 44.23 -14.83
C LEU A 193 3.96 43.70 -15.89
N PRO A 194 4.03 42.40 -16.26
CA PRO A 194 3.32 41.82 -17.40
C PRO A 194 1.78 41.80 -17.33
N PHE A 195 1.18 42.25 -16.22
CA PHE A 195 -0.26 42.11 -15.97
C PHE A 195 -1.02 43.43 -15.84
N GLU A 196 -0.41 44.57 -16.19
CA GLU A 196 -1.14 45.84 -16.10
C GLU A 196 -2.03 46.10 -17.34
N PRO A 197 -3.36 46.27 -17.16
CA PRO A 197 -4.25 46.60 -18.25
C PRO A 197 -3.93 47.98 -18.83
N LYS A 198 -3.98 48.07 -20.16
CA LYS A 198 -3.68 49.27 -20.94
C LYS A 198 -4.75 50.34 -20.69
N GLY A 199 -4.42 51.39 -19.94
CA GLY A 199 -5.26 52.59 -19.83
C GLY A 199 -5.49 53.20 -21.21
N GLY A 200 -6.74 53.19 -21.66
CA GLY A 200 -7.19 53.92 -22.85
C GLY A 200 -7.17 55.43 -22.60
N LYS A 201 -6.93 56.18 -23.68
CA LYS A 201 -6.85 57.65 -23.73
C LYS A 201 -8.01 58.36 -23.02
#